data_AF-A0A9X3IM61-F1
#
_entry.id   AF-A0A9X3IM61-F1
#
_cell.length_a   1.000
_cell.length_b   1.000
_cell.length_c   1.000
_cell.angle_alpha   90.00
_cell.angle_beta   90.00
_cell.angle_gamma   90.00
#
_symmetry.space_group_name_H-M   'P 1'
#
loop_
_entity.id
_entity.type
_entity.pdbx_description
1 polymer ?
#
loop_
_entity_poly.entity_id
_entity_poly.type
_entity_poly.pdbx_seq_one_letter_code
_entity_poly.pdbx_strand_id
1 'polypeptide(L)'
;MSRNYLVCAGCHRPLDIGDRYYPGICCTLGVCCAPTFDALLQEPTSFVERDDDTMPLSREKRQAMLDEHLATGGRMTDSMALEVVE
;
A
#
# COMPACT_ATOMS: atom_id res chain seq x y z
N MET A 1 -2.94 -15.74 25.97
CA MET A 1 -2.79 -14.45 25.26
C MET A 1 -2.41 -14.75 23.82
N SER A 2 -3.39 -14.74 22.92
CA SER A 2 -3.13 -14.91 21.48
C SER A 2 -2.38 -13.67 20.99
N ARG A 3 -1.13 -13.81 20.52
CA ARG A 3 -0.42 -12.70 19.88
C ARG A 3 -1.16 -12.37 18.59
N ASN A 4 -1.70 -11.15 18.48
CA ASN A 4 -2.22 -10.61 17.23
C ASN A 4 -1.05 -10.24 16.32
N TYR A 5 -0.42 -11.22 15.67
CA TYR A 5 0.55 -10.92 14.62
C TYR A 5 -0.22 -10.79 13.30
N LEU A 6 -0.12 -9.64 12.63
CA LEU A 6 -0.48 -9.57 11.21
C LEU A 6 0.66 -10.21 10.42
N VAL A 7 0.32 -10.85 9.31
CA VAL A 7 1.28 -11.37 8.35
C VAL A 7 1.14 -10.61 7.04
N CYS A 8 2.26 -10.39 6.37
CA CYS A 8 2.27 -9.84 5.02
C CYS A 8 1.49 -10.78 4.10
N ALA A 9 0.44 -10.29 3.44
CA ALA A 9 -0.39 -11.09 2.54
C ALA A 9 0.40 -11.60 1.32
N GLY A 10 1.50 -10.93 0.95
CA GLY A 10 2.33 -11.33 -0.20
C GLY A 10 3.35 -12.42 0.11
N CYS A 11 4.02 -12.36 1.26
CA CYS A 11 5.12 -13.29 1.60
C CYS A 11 4.96 -14.04 2.93
N HIS A 12 3.85 -13.85 3.63
CA HIS A 12 3.53 -14.45 4.93
C HIS A 12 4.54 -14.19 6.06
N ARG A 13 5.47 -13.23 5.88
CA ARG A 13 6.36 -12.80 6.94
C ARG A 13 5.56 -12.04 8.01
N PRO A 14 5.94 -12.16 9.29
CA PRO A 14 5.31 -11.39 10.36
C PRO A 14 5.49 -9.89 10.10
N LEU A 15 4.42 -9.13 10.32
CA LEU A 15 4.44 -7.67 10.41
C LEU A 15 4.49 -7.31 11.90
N ASP A 16 5.47 -6.49 12.27
CA ASP A 16 5.64 -6.08 13.65
C ASP A 16 4.53 -5.10 14.05
N ILE A 17 3.87 -5.39 15.19
CA ILE A 17 2.81 -4.53 15.72
C ILE A 17 3.42 -3.19 16.10
N GLY A 18 2.88 -2.11 15.54
CA GLY A 18 3.37 -0.75 15.78
C GLY A 18 4.50 -0.32 14.85
N ASP A 19 4.87 -1.13 13.85
CA ASP A 19 5.68 -0.64 12.73
C ASP A 19 4.90 0.45 11.98
N ARG A 20 5.62 1.39 11.35
CA ARG A 20 5.05 2.51 10.58
C ARG A 20 4.05 2.04 9.51
N TYR A 21 4.20 0.79 9.10
CA TYR A 21 3.46 0.11 8.05
C TYR A 21 2.52 -0.99 8.56
N TYR A 22 2.17 -0.98 9.85
CA TYR A 22 1.19 -1.90 10.44
C TYR A 22 -0.21 -1.28 10.37
N PRO A 23 -1.09 -1.73 9.47
CA PRO A 23 -2.45 -1.24 9.40
C PRO A 23 -3.35 -2.05 10.32
N GLY A 24 -4.29 -1.38 10.97
CA GLY A 24 -5.32 -2.01 11.81
C GLY A 24 -6.36 -2.82 11.03
N ILE A 25 -6.09 -3.24 9.79
CA ILE A 25 -7.03 -3.91 8.89
C ILE A 25 -6.48 -5.29 8.48
N CYS A 26 -7.37 -6.27 8.34
CA CYS A 26 -7.03 -7.63 7.94
C CYS A 26 -6.51 -7.66 6.47
N CYS A 27 -5.53 -8.52 6.19
CA CYS A 27 -4.87 -8.69 4.88
C CYS A 27 -4.08 -7.45 4.39
N THR A 28 -2.83 -7.34 4.80
CA THR A 28 -1.96 -6.21 4.43
C THR A 28 -0.67 -6.63 3.77
N LEU A 29 -0.20 -5.83 2.82
CA LEU A 29 1.16 -5.87 2.32
C LEU A 29 2.06 -4.96 3.17
N GLY A 30 3.04 -5.54 3.86
CA GLY A 30 4.12 -4.75 4.48
C GLY A 30 5.12 -4.28 3.42
N VAL A 31 6.11 -3.47 3.82
CA VAL A 31 7.16 -2.90 2.93
C VAL A 31 7.83 -3.95 2.03
N CYS A 32 7.95 -5.20 2.50
CA CYS A 32 8.55 -6.29 1.74
C CYS A 32 7.76 -6.72 0.49
N CYS A 33 6.46 -6.44 0.41
CA CYS A 33 5.61 -6.82 -0.72
C CYS A 33 4.68 -5.72 -1.20
N ALA A 34 4.64 -4.58 -0.51
CA ALA A 34 3.85 -3.45 -0.95
C ALA A 34 4.44 -2.88 -2.24
N PRO A 35 3.59 -2.52 -3.22
CA PRO A 35 4.04 -1.89 -4.45
C PRO A 35 4.73 -0.55 -4.16
N THR A 36 5.52 -0.08 -5.12
CA THR A 36 6.05 1.29 -5.09
C THR A 36 5.09 2.26 -5.77
N PHE A 37 5.29 3.56 -5.56
CA PHE A 37 4.52 4.58 -6.27
C PHE A 37 4.71 4.53 -7.79
N ASP A 38 5.83 4.02 -8.31
CA ASP A 38 6.03 3.74 -9.74
C ASP A 38 5.05 2.67 -10.28
N ALA A 39 4.72 1.67 -9.45
CA ALA A 39 3.81 0.60 -9.86
C ALA A 39 2.40 1.12 -10.17
N LEU A 40 1.97 2.27 -9.62
CA LEU A 40 0.72 2.93 -10.01
C LEU A 40 0.62 3.14 -11.51
N LEU A 41 1.73 3.34 -12.22
CA LEU A 41 1.74 3.55 -13.67
C LEU A 41 2.05 2.28 -14.45
N GLN A 42 2.94 1.44 -13.93
CA GLN A 42 3.41 0.21 -14.59
C GLN A 42 2.41 -0.96 -14.47
N GLU A 43 1.70 -1.04 -13.34
CA GLU A 43 0.81 -2.17 -12.99
C GLU A 43 -0.62 -1.69 -12.71
N PRO A 44 -1.28 -1.01 -13.67
CA PRO A 44 -2.56 -0.33 -13.45
C PRO A 44 -3.71 -1.22 -12.97
N THR A 45 -3.66 -2.52 -13.28
CA THR A 45 -4.69 -3.51 -12.94
C THR A 45 -4.57 -4.05 -11.52
N SER A 46 -3.41 -3.83 -10.88
CA SER A 46 -3.14 -4.28 -9.51
C SER A 46 -3.72 -3.33 -8.45
N PHE A 47 -4.31 -2.21 -8.87
CA PHE A 47 -4.92 -1.20 -8.01
C PHE A 47 -6.40 -1.08 -8.34
N VAL A 48 -7.24 -1.22 -7.33
CA VAL A 48 -8.70 -1.22 -7.45
C VAL A 48 -9.32 -0.09 -6.63
N GLU A 49 -10.56 0.29 -6.99
CA GLU A 49 -11.33 1.28 -6.25
C GLU A 49 -11.69 0.75 -4.85
N ARG A 50 -11.51 1.58 -3.82
CA ARG A 50 -11.73 1.15 -2.42
C ARG A 50 -13.16 0.66 -2.14
N ASP A 51 -14.13 1.24 -2.84
CA ASP A 51 -15.54 0.93 -2.66
C ASP A 51 -16.01 -0.20 -3.61
N ASP A 52 -15.16 -0.60 -4.57
CA ASP A 52 -15.42 -1.68 -5.54
C ASP A 52 -14.10 -2.35 -5.96
N ASP A 53 -13.74 -3.42 -5.24
CA ASP A 53 -12.53 -4.21 -5.47
C ASP A 53 -12.47 -4.91 -6.84
N THR A 54 -13.52 -4.79 -7.66
CA THR A 54 -13.57 -5.36 -9.02
C THR A 54 -13.24 -4.33 -10.10
N MET A 55 -13.29 -3.04 -9.77
CA MET A 55 -13.00 -1.96 -10.71
C MET A 55 -11.55 -1.47 -10.54
N PRO A 56 -10.72 -1.53 -11.60
CA PRO A 56 -9.38 -0.98 -11.52
C PRO A 56 -9.43 0.54 -11.34
N LEU A 57 -8.49 1.08 -10.56
CA LEU A 57 -8.37 2.51 -10.31
C LEU A 57 -8.12 3.25 -11.63
N SER A 58 -8.87 4.33 -11.86
CA SER A 58 -8.72 5.11 -13.09
C SER A 58 -7.29 5.65 -13.23
N ARG A 59 -6.82 5.84 -14.48
CA ARG A 59 -5.48 6.40 -14.73
C ARG A 59 -5.31 7.76 -14.07
N GLU A 60 -6.35 8.59 -14.11
CA GLU A 60 -6.34 9.92 -13.53
C GLU A 60 -6.16 9.87 -12.00
N LYS A 61 -6.87 8.97 -11.31
CA LYS A 61 -6.71 8.78 -9.86
C LYS A 61 -5.32 8.26 -9.51
N ARG A 62 -4.78 7.29 -10.27
CA ARG A 62 -3.42 6.77 -10.06
C ARG A 62 -2.37 7.85 -10.25
N GLN A 63 -2.54 8.70 -11.26
CA GLN A 63 -1.66 9.85 -11.47
C GLN A 63 -1.78 10.86 -10.33
N ALA A 64 -3.00 11.19 -9.89
CA ALA A 64 -3.21 12.12 -8.78
C ALA A 64 -2.55 11.64 -7.48
N MET A 65 -2.62 10.34 -7.17
CA MET A 65 -1.93 9.75 -6.01
C MET A 65 -0.41 9.89 -6.10
N LEU A 66 0.15 9.65 -7.29
CA LEU A 66 1.58 9.83 -7.51
C LEU A 66 1.97 11.32 -7.40
N ASP A 67 1.21 12.21 -8.01
CA ASP A 67 1.49 13.64 -8.01
C ASP A 67 1.41 14.22 -6.59
N GLU A 68 0.45 13.78 -5.78
CA GLU A 68 0.35 14.14 -4.36
C GLU A 68 1.58 13.69 -3.57
N HIS A 69 2.03 12.45 -3.77
CA HIS A 69 3.25 11.92 -3.12
C HIS A 69 4.51 12.66 -3.57
N LEU A 70 4.64 12.99 -4.85
CA LEU A 70 5.77 13.76 -5.35
C LEU A 70 5.76 15.20 -4.81
N ALA A 71 4.57 15.80 -4.63
CA ALA A 71 4.42 17.15 -4.09
C ALA A 71 4.86 17.28 -2.62
N THR A 72 4.80 16.20 -1.83
CA THR A 72 5.32 16.16 -0.45
C THR A 72 6.84 15.89 -0.38
N GLY A 73 7.50 15.76 -1.53
CA GLY A 73 8.93 15.44 -1.64
C GLY A 73 9.21 13.93 -1.71
N GLY A 74 8.18 13.11 -1.87
CA GLY A 74 8.30 11.68 -2.11
C GLY A 74 8.94 11.34 -3.46
N ARG A 75 9.32 10.07 -3.61
CA ARG A 75 9.95 9.52 -4.81
C ARG A 75 9.14 8.35 -5.34
N MET A 76 9.25 8.10 -6.65
CA MET A 76 8.59 6.97 -7.32
C MET A 76 8.99 5.60 -6.74
N THR A 77 10.20 5.50 -6.18
CA THR A 77 10.72 4.26 -5.56
C THR A 77 10.24 4.05 -4.13
N ASP A 78 9.54 5.02 -3.53
CA ASP A 78 9.04 4.85 -2.18
C ASP A 78 7.91 3.82 -2.16
N SER A 79 7.83 3.07 -1.06
CA SER A 79 6.83 2.03 -0.87
C SER A 79 5.46 2.64 -0.57
N MET A 80 4.42 2.05 -1.16
CA MET A 80 3.02 2.35 -0.86
C MET A 80 2.47 1.54 0.32
N ALA A 81 3.32 0.82 1.06
CA ALA A 81 2.91 0.25 2.34
C ALA A 81 2.29 1.39 3.16
N LEU A 82 1.09 1.17 3.72
CA LEU A 82 0.32 2.20 4.40
C LEU A 82 1.22 2.95 5.38
N GLU A 83 1.64 4.18 5.04
CA GLU A 83 2.12 5.09 6.07
C GLU A 83 0.89 5.32 6.96
N VAL A 84 0.94 4.82 8.19
CA VAL A 84 -0.05 5.20 9.19
C VAL A 84 0.11 6.70 9.39
N VAL A 85 -0.76 7.47 8.74
CA VAL A 85 -0.98 8.87 9.09
C VAL A 85 -1.67 8.83 10.45
N GLU A 86 -0.98 9.37 11.45
CA GLU A 86 -1.41 9.42 12.86
C GLU A 86 -2.81 10.03 13.05
#